data_AF-A0A9E6DAQ7-F1
#
_entry.id   AF-A0A9E6DAQ7-F1
#
_cell.length_a   1.000
_cell.length_b   1.000
_cell.length_c   1.000
_cell.angle_alpha   90.00
_cell.angle_beta   90.00
_cell.angle_gamma   90.00
#
_symmetry.space_group_name_H-M   'P 1'
#
loop_
_entity.id
_entity.type
_entity.pdbx_description
1 polymer ?
#
loop_
_entity_poly.entity_id
_entity_poly.type
_entity_poly.pdbx_seq_one_letter_code
_entity_poly.pdbx_strand_id
1 'polypeptide(L)' 'MPRTRNPYPAEFREHIVALAQSGRSAESLAREFEPCVATIHLWIKQARADAGQDEGGITSDEREELRRLRRENKVLR' A
#
# COMPACT_ATOMS: atom_id res chain seq x y z
N MET A 1 22.35 -11.91 7.25
CA MET A 1 21.21 -12.35 6.41
C MET A 1 21.27 -11.57 5.10
N PRO A 2 21.48 -12.21 3.94
CA PRO A 2 21.40 -11.48 2.66
C PRO A 2 19.97 -10.96 2.52
N ARG A 3 19.82 -9.64 2.28
CA ARG A 3 18.52 -9.02 2.03
C ARG A 3 17.94 -9.71 0.80
N THR A 4 16.86 -10.45 0.98
CA THR A 4 16.09 -11.01 -0.13
C THR A 4 15.80 -9.88 -1.10
N ARG A 5 16.32 -9.99 -2.32
CA ARG A 5 16.17 -8.98 -3.35
C ARG A 5 14.67 -8.81 -3.57
N ASN A 6 14.17 -7.59 -3.41
CA ASN A 6 12.76 -7.30 -3.67
C ASN A 6 12.46 -7.80 -5.09
N PRO A 7 11.49 -8.72 -5.27
CA PRO A 7 11.20 -9.28 -6.59
C PRO A 7 10.74 -8.20 -7.58
N TYR A 8 10.27 -7.06 -7.07
CA TYR A 8 9.84 -5.91 -7.86
C TYR A 8 10.95 -4.85 -7.96
N PRO A 9 11.34 -4.45 -9.19
CA PRO A 9 12.19 -3.29 -9.41
C PRO A 9 11.62 -2.02 -8.78
N ALA A 10 12.49 -1.08 -8.41
CA ALA A 10 12.08 0.21 -7.85
C ALA A 10 11.20 1.00 -8.81
N GLU A 11 11.57 1.04 -10.10
CA GLU A 11 10.81 1.71 -11.17
C GLU A 11 9.38 1.16 -11.29
N PHE A 12 9.22 -0.16 -11.18
CA PHE A 12 7.90 -0.79 -11.24
C PHE A 12 7.04 -0.38 -10.04
N ARG A 13 7.63 -0.39 -8.84
CA ARG A 13 6.94 0.09 -7.63
C ARG A 13 6.52 1.55 -7.76
N GLU A 14 7.40 2.42 -8.26
CA GLU A 14 7.12 3.84 -8.45
C GLU A 14 6.00 4.08 -9.45
N HIS A 15 5.98 3.32 -10.55
CA HIS A 15 4.91 3.36 -11.53
C HIS A 15 3.55 3.02 -10.92
N ILE A 16 3.47 1.94 -10.13
CA ILE A 16 2.24 1.52 -9.46
C ILE A 16 1.78 2.57 -8.44
N VAL A 17 2.72 3.16 -7.68
CA VAL A 17 2.43 4.23 -6.74
C VAL A 17 1.90 5.48 -7.46
N ALA A 18 2.51 5.87 -8.59
CA ALA A 18 2.06 7.01 -9.37
C ALA A 18 0.64 6.82 -9.92
N LEU A 19 0.31 5.62 -10.40
CA LEU A 19 -1.05 5.28 -10.83
C LEU A 19 -2.05 5.33 -9.66
N ALA A 20 -1.64 4.88 -8.48
CA ALA A 20 -2.49 4.96 -7.29
C ALA A 20 -2.73 6.43 -6.87
N GLN A 21 -1.70 7.28 -6.95
CA GLN A 21 -1.81 8.71 -6.66
C GLN A 21 -2.67 9.46 -7.69
N SER A 22 -2.74 8.97 -8.94
CA SER A 22 -3.63 9.53 -9.97
C SER A 22 -5.10 9.13 -9.79
N GLY A 23 -5.45 8.44 -8.69
CA GLY A 23 -6.83 8.07 -8.35
C GLY A 23 -7.24 6.64 -8.68
N ARG A 24 -6.32 5.78 -9.14
CA ARG A 24 -6.61 4.35 -9.33
C ARG A 24 -6.65 3.63 -7.98
N SER A 25 -7.61 2.72 -7.80
CA SER A 25 -7.67 1.89 -6.60
C SER A 25 -6.61 0.79 -6.63
N ALA A 26 -6.07 0.42 -5.47
CA ALA A 26 -5.13 -0.69 -5.34
C ALA A 26 -5.73 -2.04 -5.79
N GLU A 27 -7.06 -2.19 -5.71
CA GLU A 27 -7.79 -3.35 -6.22
C GLU A 27 -7.78 -3.42 -7.74
N SER A 28 -7.96 -2.28 -8.42
CA SER A 28 -7.84 -2.21 -9.88
C SER A 28 -6.41 -2.54 -10.31
N LEU A 29 -5.42 -1.97 -9.62
CA LEU A 29 -4.01 -2.22 -9.91
C LEU A 29 -3.63 -3.68 -9.64
N ALA A 30 -4.12 -4.31 -8.58
CA ALA A 30 -3.84 -5.72 -8.31
C ALA A 30 -4.51 -6.70 -9.29
N ARG A 31 -5.54 -6.26 -10.03
CA ARG A 31 -6.16 -7.07 -11.09
C ARG A 31 -5.42 -6.95 -12.41
N GLU A 32 -4.82 -5.80 -12.67
CA GLU A 32 -4.11 -5.51 -13.92
C GLU A 32 -2.61 -5.86 -13.84
N PHE A 33 -2.04 -5.79 -12.64
CA PHE A 33 -0.63 -6.07 -12.36
C PHE A 33 -0.47 -7.26 -11.41
N GLU A 34 0.70 -7.89 -11.43
CA GLU A 34 1.02 -9.06 -10.57
C GLU A 34 0.97 -8.80 -9.04
N PRO A 35 1.32 -7.62 -8.50
CA PRO A 35 1.31 -7.43 -7.05
C PRO A 35 -0.10 -7.51 -6.46
N CYS A 36 -0.24 -8.18 -5.33
CA CYS A 36 -1.49 -8.19 -4.60
C CYS A 36 -1.81 -6.81 -3.97
N VAL A 37 -3.08 -6.57 -3.69
CA VAL A 37 -3.59 -5.31 -3.09
C VAL A 37 -2.81 -4.91 -1.83
N ALA A 38 -2.46 -5.88 -0.98
CA ALA A 38 -1.70 -5.64 0.25
C ALA A 38 -0.29 -5.09 -0.02
N THR A 39 0.40 -5.59 -1.05
CA THR A 39 1.72 -5.10 -1.45
C THR A 39 1.62 -3.68 -2.00
N ILE A 40 0.60 -3.40 -2.80
CA ILE A 40 0.35 -2.06 -3.36
C ILE A 40 0.06 -1.05 -2.25
N HIS A 41 -0.77 -1.41 -1.26
CA HIS A 41 -1.02 -0.57 -0.08
C HIS A 41 0.26 -0.25 0.71
N LEU A 42 1.16 -1.23 0.86
CA LEU A 42 2.44 -1.00 1.54
C LEU A 42 3.28 0.03 0.79
N TRP A 43 3.33 -0.05 -0.55
CA TRP A 43 4.08 0.90 -1.37
C TRP A 43 3.49 2.30 -1.34
N ILE A 44 2.15 2.43 -1.40
CA ILE A 44 1.48 3.73 -1.26
C ILE A 44 1.78 4.35 0.11
N LYS A 45 1.70 3.56 1.18
CA LYS A 45 2.02 4.03 2.54
C LYS A 45 3.46 4.50 2.64
N GLN A 46 4.40 3.73 2.11
CA GLN A 46 5.81 4.10 2.10
C GLN A 46 6.03 5.39 1.30
N ALA A 47 5.42 5.51 0.12
CA ALA A 47 5.54 6.70 -0.72
C ALA A 47 4.96 7.96 -0.07
N ARG A 48 3.88 7.84 0.72
CA ARG A 48 3.35 8.97 1.51
C ARG A 48 4.33 9.42 2.60
N ALA A 49 4.96 8.46 3.28
CA ALA A 49 5.98 8.75 4.28
C ALA A 49 7.23 9.38 3.65
N ASP A 50 7.67 8.86 2.49
CA ASP A 50 8.84 9.36 1.76
C ASP A 50 8.59 10.76 1.15
N ALA A 51 7.34 11.10 0.81
CA ALA A 51 6.95 12.40 0.28
C ALA A 51 6.95 13.53 1.34
N GLY A 52 7.32 13.24 2.59
CA GLY A 52 7.52 14.26 3.62
C GLY A 52 6.22 14.85 4.19
N GLN A 53 5.09 14.15 4.08
CA GLN A 53 3.87 14.47 4.84
C GLN A 53 3.93 14.01 6.32
N ASP A 54 5.12 13.70 6.81
CA ASP A 54 5.39 13.32 8.20
C ASP A 54 6.21 14.41 8.91
N GLU A 55 5.59 15.57 9.12
CA GLU A 55 5.87 16.35 10.35
C GLU A 55 5.12 15.70 11.51
N GLY A 56 5.61 14.54 11.95
CA GLY A 56 5.20 13.95 13.24
C GLY A 56 4.24 12.76 13.15
N GLY A 57 4.84 11.59 12.95
CA GLY A 57 4.58 10.43 13.81
C GLY A 57 3.16 9.82 13.77
N ILE A 58 3.05 8.69 13.07
CA ILE A 58 2.22 7.52 13.40
C ILE A 58 1.18 7.75 14.52
N THR A 59 -0.03 8.18 14.19
CA THR A 59 -1.20 8.01 15.08
C THR A 59 -2.09 6.94 14.46
N SER A 60 -1.83 5.67 14.75
CA SER A 60 -2.61 4.85 15.70
C SER A 60 -4.12 4.74 15.40
N ASP A 61 -4.79 5.80 14.95
CA ASP A 61 -6.23 5.84 14.70
C ASP A 61 -6.60 5.21 13.34
N GLU A 62 -5.80 5.44 12.30
CA GLU A 62 -5.97 4.73 11.02
C GLU A 62 -5.69 3.21 11.16
N ARG A 63 -4.88 2.82 12.15
CA ARG A 63 -4.64 1.40 12.50
C ARG A 63 -5.85 0.75 13.16
N GLU A 64 -6.73 1.53 13.78
CA GLU A 64 -8.00 1.07 14.33
C GLU A 64 -9.07 0.94 13.23
N GLU A 65 -9.09 1.88 12.29
CA GLU A 65 -9.98 1.84 11.13
C GLU A 65 -9.61 0.68 10.17
N LEU A 66 -8.32 0.39 9.99
CA LEU A 66 -7.86 -0.76 9.21
C LEU A 66 -8.13 -2.11 9.92
N ARG A 67 -8.20 -2.12 11.26
CA ARG A 67 -8.68 -3.29 12.04
C ARG A 67 -10.20 -3.44 11.93
N ARG A 68 -10.96 -2.34 11.89
CA ARG A 68 -12.41 -2.33 11.69
C ARG A 68 -12.78 -2.84 10.30
N LEU A 69 -12.14 -2.32 9.26
CA LEU A 69 -12.34 -2.73 7.86
C LEU A 69 -11.94 -4.20 7.63
N ARG A 70 -10.89 -4.69 8.30
CA ARG A 70 -10.52 -6.12 8.27
C ARG A 70 -11.51 -7.02 9.00
N ARG A 71 -12.26 -6.52 9.98
CA ARG A 71 -13.32 -7.28 10.68
C ARG A 71 -14.59 -7.36 9.84
N GLU A 72 -15.00 -6.27 9.18
CA GLU A 72 -16.16 -6.28 8.26
C GLU A 72 -15.96 -7.17 7.04
N ASN A 73 -14.76 -7.16 6.43
CA ASN A 73 -14.48 -7.99 5.25
C ASN A 73 -14.43 -9.51 5.55
N LYS A 74 -14.25 -9.90 6.83
CA LYS A 74 -14.24 -11.31 7.26
C LYS A 74 -15.65 -11.86 7.55
N VAL A 75 -16.62 -10.99 7.82
CA VAL A 75 -18.01 -11.37 8.17
C VAL A 75 -18.91 -11.49 6.94
N LEU A 76 -18.49 -10.95 5.79
CA LEU A 76 -19.22 -11.04 4.52
C LEU A 76 -18.79 -12.24 3.65
N ARG A 77 -18.36 -13.34 4.26
CA ARG A 77 -18.09 -14.61 3.57
C ARG A 77 -18.89 -15.75 4.16
#